data_AF-A0A3S4IBA4-F1
#
_entry.id   AF-A0A3S4IBA4-F1
#
_cell.length_a   1.000
_cell.length_b   1.000
_cell.length_c   1.000
_cell.angle_alpha   90.00
_cell.angle_beta   90.00
_cell.angle_gamma   90.00
#
_symmetry.space_group_name_H-M   'P 1'
#
loop_
_entity.id
_entity.type
_entity.pdbx_description
1 polymer ?
#
loop_
_entity_poly.entity_id
_entity_poly.type
_entity_poly.pdbx_seq_one_letter_code
_entity_poly.pdbx_strand_id
1 'polypeptide(L)'
;MTAKSPKISYPVPSNKNGHAFSTVEELLSTVGGESSGLYLVGSQGMWHGGIHITDATIPWCALSTDSEAEREHCRELYKGEQFIRCMADGEIVAWRICEDYDKSAIKWRGEELFFSTSFVLVKHYIQPGDTTESGLTFFTLYMNLAPYVAYKQQGNQLDRKVAGVQHYYFSVDDMQAGRVAGKLDKDTPVTLSGNIVTRSNDRRQFTEVTITSERKNAEGDMLAAGTKVWTVSDQGNLKTTESVPIPSWWAKCTPAYTSQSEGVVNCTSRTDWAYYLSSEDVLQYKNAGRLVADSLSLMNLVMPHSRSPAQVRILVMQQEHSVWLPWVGIRI
;
A
#
# COMPACT_ATOMS: atom_id res chain seq x y z
N MET A 1 -18.18 -7.72 36.01
CA MET A 1 -16.90 -7.63 35.27
C MET A 1 -16.31 -6.28 35.61
N THR A 2 -15.04 -6.15 35.99
CA THR A 2 -14.49 -4.83 36.37
C THR A 2 -14.45 -3.87 35.18
N ALA A 3 -14.70 -2.59 35.43
CA ALA A 3 -14.57 -1.54 34.44
C ALA A 3 -13.19 -1.58 33.74
N LYS A 4 -13.21 -1.55 32.41
CA LYS A 4 -12.04 -1.60 31.54
C LYS A 4 -12.28 -0.73 30.29
N SER A 5 -11.48 0.32 30.18
CA SER A 5 -11.43 1.17 29.00
C SER A 5 -10.15 0.88 28.20
N PRO A 6 -10.23 0.73 26.87
CA PRO A 6 -9.06 0.55 26.03
C PRO A 6 -8.24 1.84 26.01
N LYS A 7 -6.94 1.70 25.74
CA LYS A 7 -6.11 2.87 25.47
C LYS A 7 -6.59 3.50 24.16
N ILE A 8 -7.04 4.75 24.23
CA ILE A 8 -7.43 5.52 23.04
C ILE A 8 -6.18 6.21 22.48
N SER A 9 -6.04 6.15 21.16
CA SER A 9 -4.97 6.84 20.41
C SER A 9 -5.60 7.63 19.27
N TYR A 10 -4.96 8.72 18.86
CA TYR A 10 -5.36 9.41 17.64
C TYR A 10 -5.03 8.55 16.42
N PRO A 11 -5.89 8.57 15.37
CA PRO A 11 -5.72 7.72 14.21
C PRO A 11 -4.50 8.09 13.36
N VAL A 12 -3.91 9.27 13.60
CA VAL A 12 -2.72 9.76 12.88
C VAL A 12 -1.73 10.43 13.84
N PRO A 13 -0.42 10.40 13.51
CA PRO A 13 0.58 11.19 14.22
C PRO A 13 0.54 12.66 13.83
N SER A 14 1.09 13.51 14.70
CA SER A 14 1.20 14.96 14.51
C SER A 14 2.32 15.38 13.56
N ASN A 15 3.24 14.48 13.21
CA ASN A 15 4.31 14.76 12.26
C ASN A 15 4.89 13.47 11.63
N LYS A 16 5.78 13.67 10.65
CA LYS A 16 6.52 12.61 9.95
C LYS A 16 7.44 11.74 10.82
N ASN A 17 7.75 12.17 12.04
CA ASN A 17 8.55 11.39 12.99
C ASN A 17 7.67 10.47 13.84
N GLY A 18 6.35 10.49 13.64
CA GLY A 18 5.41 9.59 14.33
C GLY A 18 5.01 10.06 15.73
N HIS A 19 5.26 11.32 16.07
CA HIS A 19 4.84 11.85 17.37
C HIS A 19 3.31 11.85 17.48
N ALA A 20 2.77 11.64 18.69
CA ALA A 20 1.34 11.80 18.92
C ALA A 20 0.99 13.29 19.04
N PHE A 21 -0.26 13.63 18.72
CA PHE A 21 -0.83 14.91 19.14
C PHE A 21 -0.89 14.98 20.67
N SER A 22 -0.65 16.16 21.22
CA SER A 22 -0.66 16.36 22.68
C SER A 22 -2.07 16.54 23.21
N THR A 23 -2.98 17.10 22.41
CA THR A 23 -4.37 17.34 22.78
C THR A 23 -5.35 17.07 21.63
N VAL A 24 -6.65 16.99 21.95
CA VAL A 24 -7.73 16.85 20.95
C VAL A 24 -7.82 18.11 20.10
N GLU A 25 -7.63 19.28 20.71
CA GLU A 25 -7.72 20.58 20.04
C GLU A 25 -6.63 20.73 18.97
N GLU A 26 -5.43 20.20 19.22
CA GLU A 26 -4.34 20.20 18.24
C GLU A 26 -4.70 19.33 17.02
N LEU A 27 -5.24 18.13 17.26
CA LEU A 27 -5.72 17.26 16.19
C LEU A 27 -6.85 17.94 15.40
N LEU A 28 -7.88 18.45 16.10
CA LEU A 28 -9.03 19.11 15.48
C LEU A 28 -8.63 20.36 14.69
N SER A 29 -7.69 21.15 15.22
CA SER A 29 -7.13 22.29 14.49
C SER A 29 -6.39 21.86 13.24
N THR A 30 -5.69 20.72 13.27
CA THR A 30 -4.96 20.20 12.11
C THR A 30 -5.93 19.68 11.04
N VAL A 31 -6.88 18.82 11.41
CA VAL A 31 -7.89 18.31 10.45
C VAL A 31 -8.89 19.39 10.04
N GLY A 32 -8.98 20.50 10.76
CA GLY A 32 -9.74 21.69 10.35
C GLY A 32 -9.22 22.33 9.06
N GLY A 33 -8.00 21.99 8.62
CA GLY A 33 -7.47 22.37 7.31
C GLY A 33 -8.02 21.55 6.14
N GLU A 34 -8.80 20.49 6.39
CA GLU A 34 -9.44 19.71 5.33
C GLU A 34 -10.50 20.54 4.61
N SER A 35 -10.54 20.45 3.28
CA SER A 35 -11.52 21.16 2.46
C SER A 35 -12.95 20.61 2.61
N SER A 36 -13.08 19.37 3.08
CA SER A 36 -14.36 18.68 3.27
C SER A 36 -14.23 17.53 4.27
N GLY A 37 -15.36 16.96 4.69
CA GLY A 37 -15.37 15.77 5.55
C GLY A 37 -14.98 16.04 7.01
N LEU A 38 -15.22 17.26 7.50
CA LEU A 38 -15.09 17.60 8.92
C LEU A 38 -16.12 16.85 9.77
N TYR A 39 -15.79 16.61 11.04
CA TYR A 39 -16.67 15.90 11.96
C TYR A 39 -17.93 16.69 12.31
N LEU A 40 -18.99 15.93 12.52
CA LEU A 40 -20.38 16.26 12.82
C LEU A 40 -21.14 16.93 11.69
N VAL A 41 -20.61 17.98 11.06
CA VAL A 41 -21.28 18.68 9.95
C VAL A 41 -20.29 18.92 8.82
N GLY A 42 -20.59 18.36 7.64
CA GLY A 42 -19.80 18.55 6.44
C GLY A 42 -19.97 19.96 5.85
N SER A 43 -19.13 20.30 4.87
CA SER A 43 -19.11 21.61 4.21
C SER A 43 -20.45 22.02 3.55
N GLN A 44 -21.33 21.06 3.29
CA GLN A 44 -22.67 21.27 2.74
C GLN A 44 -23.78 21.36 3.80
N GLY A 45 -23.43 21.47 5.09
CA GLY A 45 -24.41 21.54 6.18
C GLY A 45 -25.10 20.21 6.52
N MET A 46 -24.64 19.10 5.94
CA MET A 46 -25.15 17.76 6.21
C MET A 46 -24.42 17.10 7.38
N TRP A 47 -25.14 16.28 8.15
CA TRP A 47 -24.54 15.44 9.19
C TRP A 47 -23.46 14.54 8.60
N HIS A 48 -22.29 14.53 9.23
CA HIS A 48 -21.14 13.75 8.82
C HIS A 48 -20.58 12.98 10.01
N GLY A 49 -20.77 11.65 9.98
CA GLY A 49 -20.41 10.76 11.08
C GLY A 49 -18.93 10.34 11.11
N GLY A 50 -18.12 10.83 10.17
CA GLY A 50 -16.71 10.48 10.04
C GLY A 50 -15.80 11.70 10.05
N ILE A 51 -14.50 11.44 9.84
CA ILE A 51 -13.50 12.45 9.52
C ILE A 51 -12.80 12.03 8.23
N HIS A 52 -12.53 12.99 7.36
CA HIS A 52 -11.59 12.80 6.28
C HIS A 52 -10.20 13.22 6.75
N ILE A 53 -9.20 12.48 6.32
CA ILE A 53 -7.79 12.81 6.53
C ILE A 53 -7.13 12.63 5.17
N THR A 54 -6.55 13.70 4.66
CA THR A 54 -5.88 13.72 3.35
C THR A 54 -4.44 14.19 3.49
N ASP A 55 -3.74 14.17 2.37
CA ASP A 55 -2.41 14.74 2.24
C ASP A 55 -2.36 16.26 2.48
N ALA A 56 -3.50 16.97 2.41
CA ALA A 56 -3.57 18.39 2.71
C ALA A 56 -3.21 18.72 4.16
N THR A 57 -3.59 17.85 5.11
CA THR A 57 -3.34 18.09 6.55
C THR A 57 -2.33 17.10 7.15
N ILE A 58 -2.28 15.86 6.66
CA ILE A 58 -1.41 14.79 7.18
C ILE A 58 -0.61 14.14 6.01
N PRO A 59 0.27 14.90 5.31
CA PRO A 59 0.99 14.40 4.14
C PRO A 59 1.92 13.23 4.44
N TRP A 60 2.43 13.12 5.67
CA TRP A 60 3.32 12.04 6.07
C TRP A 60 2.62 10.68 6.23
N CYS A 61 1.28 10.63 6.23
CA CYS A 61 0.54 9.36 6.19
C CYS A 61 0.05 9.00 4.78
N ALA A 62 0.16 9.93 3.83
CA ALA A 62 -0.22 9.67 2.45
C ALA A 62 0.80 8.72 1.82
N LEU A 63 0.32 7.83 0.95
CA LEU A 63 1.13 6.86 0.25
C LEU A 63 0.68 6.80 -1.21
N SER A 64 1.56 7.21 -2.12
CA SER A 64 1.31 7.17 -3.56
C SER A 64 1.85 5.88 -4.16
N THR A 65 1.21 5.36 -5.19
CA THR A 65 1.80 4.50 -6.23
C THR A 65 2.76 5.29 -7.14
N ASP A 66 3.49 4.59 -8.00
CA ASP A 66 4.29 5.19 -9.09
C ASP A 66 3.52 5.28 -10.42
N SER A 67 2.19 5.16 -10.38
CA SER A 67 1.32 5.20 -11.56
C SER A 67 1.37 6.56 -12.26
N GLU A 68 1.16 6.55 -13.57
CA GLU A 68 1.16 7.77 -14.39
C GLU A 68 0.08 8.77 -13.94
N ALA A 69 -1.11 8.27 -13.60
CA ALA A 69 -2.22 9.09 -13.11
C ALA A 69 -1.88 9.83 -11.81
N GLU A 70 -1.23 9.16 -10.85
CA GLU A 70 -0.81 9.85 -9.62
C GLU A 70 0.38 10.78 -9.83
N ARG A 71 1.29 10.49 -10.79
CA ARG A 71 2.38 11.42 -11.15
C ARG A 71 1.89 12.69 -11.84
N GLU A 72 0.74 12.65 -12.51
CA GLU A 72 0.10 13.84 -13.07
C GLU A 72 -0.49 14.72 -11.96
N HIS A 73 -1.07 14.11 -10.92
CA HIS A 73 -1.70 14.83 -9.80
C HIS A 73 -0.70 15.32 -8.74
N CYS A 74 0.28 14.49 -8.40
CA CYS A 74 1.27 14.74 -7.36
C CYS A 74 2.65 14.99 -7.97
N ARG A 75 3.18 16.21 -7.80
CA ARG A 75 4.54 16.57 -8.26
C ARG A 75 5.62 15.72 -7.60
N GLU A 76 5.42 15.37 -6.33
CA GLU A 76 6.26 14.46 -5.56
C GLU A 76 5.39 13.35 -4.98
N LEU A 77 5.82 12.09 -5.14
CA LEU A 77 5.11 10.94 -4.61
C LEU A 77 5.20 10.88 -3.08
N TYR A 78 4.07 10.61 -2.42
CA TYR A 78 4.03 10.43 -0.98
C TYR A 78 4.60 9.07 -0.58
N LYS A 79 5.47 9.07 0.43
CA LYS A 79 6.27 7.89 0.81
C LYS A 79 5.64 7.07 1.93
N GLY A 80 4.53 7.52 2.51
CA GLY A 80 3.93 6.89 3.69
C GLY A 80 4.92 6.82 4.85
N GLU A 81 5.58 7.92 5.20
CA GLU A 81 6.56 7.96 6.30
C GLU A 81 5.96 7.49 7.64
N GLN A 82 4.65 7.60 7.79
CA GLN A 82 3.89 7.14 8.94
C GLN A 82 2.64 6.37 8.51
N PHE A 83 2.17 5.52 9.43
CA PHE A 83 0.96 4.71 9.26
C PHE A 83 -0.21 5.29 10.05
N ILE A 84 -1.43 5.08 9.52
CA ILE A 84 -2.67 5.26 10.26
C ILE A 84 -2.71 4.24 11.41
N ARG A 85 -3.25 4.65 12.56
CA ARG A 85 -3.29 3.88 13.79
C ARG A 85 -4.72 3.49 14.14
N CYS A 86 -4.88 2.30 14.71
CA CYS A 86 -6.12 1.94 15.36
C CYS A 86 -6.38 2.89 16.53
N MET A 87 -7.60 3.45 16.61
CA MET A 87 -7.95 4.42 17.66
C MET A 87 -8.11 3.77 19.03
N ALA A 88 -8.37 2.46 19.06
CA ALA A 88 -8.45 1.66 20.27
C ALA A 88 -8.05 0.21 19.95
N ASP A 89 -7.71 -0.56 20.99
CA ASP A 89 -7.52 -2.00 20.87
C ASP A 89 -8.81 -2.67 20.38
N GLY A 90 -8.68 -3.68 19.53
CA GLY A 90 -9.84 -4.37 18.95
C GLY A 90 -9.46 -5.54 18.06
N GLU A 91 -10.49 -6.13 17.46
CA GLU A 91 -10.39 -7.26 16.53
C GLU A 91 -10.67 -6.77 15.11
N ILE A 92 -9.79 -7.09 14.15
CA ILE A 92 -10.08 -6.87 12.73
C ILE A 92 -11.12 -7.90 12.31
N VAL A 93 -12.36 -7.46 12.09
CA VAL A 93 -13.50 -8.33 11.77
C VAL A 93 -13.83 -8.37 10.29
N ALA A 94 -13.39 -7.36 9.53
CA ALA A 94 -13.44 -7.36 8.08
C ALA A 94 -12.32 -6.48 7.53
N TRP A 95 -11.76 -6.87 6.40
CA TRP A 95 -10.79 -6.06 5.68
C TRP A 95 -10.81 -6.41 4.20
N ARG A 96 -10.41 -5.46 3.37
CA ARG A 96 -10.14 -5.63 1.94
C ARG A 96 -8.97 -4.73 1.58
N ILE A 97 -8.04 -5.22 0.79
CA ILE A 97 -7.02 -4.40 0.14
C ILE A 97 -7.11 -4.70 -1.35
N CYS A 98 -7.39 -3.68 -2.16
CA CYS A 98 -7.40 -3.85 -3.61
C CYS A 98 -5.96 -3.98 -4.14
N GLU A 99 -5.77 -4.72 -5.23
CA GLU A 99 -4.45 -4.88 -5.84
C GLU A 99 -3.92 -3.51 -6.30
N ASP A 100 -4.73 -2.78 -7.04
CA ASP A 100 -4.51 -1.45 -7.58
C ASP A 100 -5.83 -0.66 -7.50
N TYR A 101 -5.82 0.64 -7.83
CA TYR A 101 -7.05 1.40 -8.01
C TYR A 101 -7.86 0.87 -9.20
N ASP A 102 -9.17 1.09 -9.18
CA ASP A 102 -10.03 0.66 -10.29
C ASP A 102 -9.59 1.36 -11.58
N LYS A 103 -9.23 0.57 -12.61
CA LYS A 103 -8.76 1.08 -13.90
C LYS A 103 -9.85 1.81 -14.67
N SER A 104 -11.12 1.59 -14.32
CA SER A 104 -12.25 2.33 -14.88
C SER A 104 -12.42 3.65 -14.14
N ALA A 105 -11.60 4.64 -14.50
CA ALA A 105 -11.71 5.98 -13.96
C ALA A 105 -13.13 6.53 -14.17
N ILE A 106 -13.70 7.10 -13.11
CA ILE A 106 -14.98 7.79 -13.20
C ILE A 106 -14.71 9.16 -13.80
N LYS A 107 -15.26 9.41 -14.99
CA LYS A 107 -15.20 10.74 -15.61
C LYS A 107 -16.10 11.69 -14.84
N TRP A 108 -15.52 12.70 -14.19
CA TRP A 108 -16.26 13.71 -13.43
C TRP A 108 -15.68 15.09 -13.67
N ARG A 109 -16.53 16.04 -14.10
CA ARG A 109 -16.14 17.45 -14.37
C ARG A 109 -14.89 17.63 -15.26
N GLY A 110 -14.63 16.68 -16.16
CA GLY A 110 -13.47 16.70 -17.06
C GLY A 110 -12.23 15.99 -16.50
N GLU A 111 -12.28 15.49 -15.28
CA GLU A 111 -11.22 14.74 -14.61
C GLU A 111 -11.51 13.24 -14.57
N GLU A 112 -10.46 12.45 -14.39
CA GLU A 112 -10.53 11.01 -14.13
C GLU A 112 -10.39 10.76 -12.62
N LEU A 113 -11.45 10.25 -11.99
CA LEU A 113 -11.44 9.92 -10.58
C LEU A 113 -11.20 8.41 -10.38
N PHE A 114 -10.19 8.11 -9.59
CA PHE A 114 -9.88 6.76 -9.11
C PHE A 114 -10.38 6.63 -7.67
N PHE A 115 -11.00 5.50 -7.34
CA PHE A 115 -11.44 5.23 -5.97
C PHE A 115 -10.79 3.94 -5.46
N SER A 116 -10.41 3.99 -4.18
CA SER A 116 -9.93 2.80 -3.49
C SER A 116 -11.12 2.01 -2.93
N THR A 117 -11.04 0.69 -3.05
CA THR A 117 -11.94 -0.24 -2.36
C THR A 117 -11.29 -0.89 -1.15
N SER A 118 -10.09 -0.41 -0.76
CA SER A 118 -9.39 -0.88 0.42
C SER A 118 -10.00 -0.30 1.70
N PHE A 119 -10.28 -1.17 2.66
CA PHE A 119 -10.79 -0.79 3.96
C PHE A 119 -10.38 -1.79 5.05
N VAL A 120 -10.42 -1.35 6.31
CA VAL A 120 -10.29 -2.18 7.50
C VAL A 120 -11.40 -1.82 8.48
N LEU A 121 -12.11 -2.81 8.99
CA LEU A 121 -13.13 -2.68 10.02
C LEU A 121 -12.65 -3.35 11.30
N VAL A 122 -12.57 -2.56 12.37
CA VAL A 122 -12.14 -3.02 13.69
C VAL A 122 -13.33 -3.00 14.63
N LYS A 123 -13.59 -4.13 15.29
CA LYS A 123 -14.56 -4.27 16.38
C LYS A 123 -13.87 -4.01 17.70
N HIS A 124 -14.47 -3.16 18.51
CA HIS A 124 -14.00 -2.83 19.84
C HIS A 124 -15.02 -3.27 20.89
N TYR A 125 -14.52 -3.57 22.07
CA TYR A 125 -15.35 -3.80 23.24
C TYR A 125 -14.81 -2.97 24.39
N ILE A 126 -15.69 -2.24 25.07
CA ILE A 126 -15.36 -1.46 26.25
C ILE A 126 -16.33 -1.81 27.38
N GLN A 127 -15.84 -1.68 28.60
CA GLN A 127 -16.58 -2.00 29.81
C GLN A 127 -16.54 -0.77 30.73
N PRO A 128 -17.40 0.25 30.54
CA PRO A 128 -17.34 1.49 31.31
C PRO A 128 -17.73 1.32 32.79
N GLY A 129 -18.57 0.33 33.13
CA GLY A 129 -19.02 0.04 34.49
C GLY A 129 -18.77 -1.41 34.92
N ASP A 130 -19.06 -1.73 36.18
CA ASP A 130 -18.74 -3.03 36.78
C ASP A 130 -19.75 -4.16 36.48
N THR A 131 -20.83 -3.83 35.76
CA THR A 131 -21.89 -4.78 35.39
C THR A 131 -21.82 -5.15 33.92
N THR A 132 -22.22 -6.37 33.59
CA THR A 132 -22.23 -6.90 32.22
C THR A 132 -23.06 -6.07 31.25
N GLU A 133 -24.12 -5.42 31.75
CA GLU A 133 -25.05 -4.60 30.97
C GLU A 133 -24.43 -3.28 30.51
N SER A 134 -23.36 -2.83 31.16
CA SER A 134 -22.64 -1.61 30.75
C SER A 134 -21.69 -1.83 29.57
N GLY A 135 -21.48 -3.08 29.15
CA GLY A 135 -20.61 -3.41 28.02
C GLY A 135 -21.07 -2.76 26.72
N LEU A 136 -20.17 -2.08 26.02
CA LEU A 136 -20.45 -1.46 24.73
C LEU A 136 -19.54 -2.06 23.65
N THR A 137 -20.18 -2.52 22.56
CA THR A 137 -19.48 -2.89 21.33
C THR A 137 -19.64 -1.76 20.32
N PHE A 138 -18.54 -1.31 19.74
CA PHE A 138 -18.56 -0.35 18.63
C PHE A 138 -17.54 -0.74 17.57
N PHE A 139 -17.62 -0.12 16.40
CA PHE A 139 -16.77 -0.41 15.27
C PHE A 139 -16.11 0.86 14.75
N THR A 140 -14.86 0.73 14.30
CA THR A 140 -14.18 1.80 13.56
C THR A 140 -13.88 1.30 12.15
N LEU A 141 -14.27 2.10 11.15
CA LEU A 141 -14.11 1.79 9.74
C LEU A 141 -13.08 2.74 9.13
N TYR A 142 -11.97 2.18 8.67
CA TYR A 142 -10.92 2.88 7.93
C TYR A 142 -11.13 2.62 6.44
N MET A 143 -11.39 3.66 5.64
CA MET A 143 -11.67 3.55 4.20
C MET A 143 -10.69 4.37 3.38
N ASN A 144 -10.72 4.17 2.06
CA ASN A 144 -9.88 4.85 1.08
C ASN A 144 -8.38 4.62 1.34
N LEU A 145 -8.02 3.43 1.84
CA LEU A 145 -6.63 3.07 2.11
C LEU A 145 -5.88 2.83 0.79
N ALA A 146 -4.55 2.97 0.81
CA ALA A 146 -3.73 2.74 -0.36
C ALA A 146 -3.88 1.28 -0.90
N PRO A 147 -3.72 1.06 -2.21
CA PRO A 147 -3.79 -0.27 -2.81
C PRO A 147 -2.52 -1.08 -2.52
N TYR A 148 -2.57 -2.38 -2.72
CA TYR A 148 -1.45 -3.30 -2.49
C TYR A 148 -0.19 -2.89 -3.26
N VAL A 149 -0.32 -2.44 -4.52
CA VAL A 149 0.82 -1.97 -5.33
C VAL A 149 1.55 -0.78 -4.73
N ALA A 150 0.87 0.09 -3.97
CA ALA A 150 1.50 1.22 -3.30
C ALA A 150 2.50 0.78 -2.20
N TYR A 151 2.31 -0.42 -1.65
CA TYR A 151 3.20 -0.98 -0.62
C TYR A 151 4.35 -1.83 -1.19
N LYS A 152 4.36 -2.08 -2.51
CA LYS A 152 5.52 -2.71 -3.16
C LYS A 152 6.68 -1.72 -3.16
N GLN A 153 7.92 -2.21 -3.26
CA GLN A 153 9.10 -1.35 -3.40
C GLN A 153 8.85 -0.32 -4.50
N GLN A 154 8.71 0.94 -4.10
CA GLN A 154 8.52 2.04 -5.04
C GLN A 154 9.87 2.43 -5.61
N GLY A 155 9.93 2.55 -6.94
CA GLY A 155 11.17 2.80 -7.66
C GLY A 155 11.76 1.52 -8.28
N ASN A 156 12.81 1.71 -9.08
CA ASN A 156 13.45 0.60 -9.75
C ASN A 156 14.13 -0.29 -8.68
N GLN A 157 14.02 -1.62 -8.79
CA GLN A 157 14.75 -2.55 -7.89
C GLN A 157 16.27 -2.34 -7.91
N LEU A 158 16.76 -1.63 -8.92
CA LEU A 158 18.14 -1.23 -9.09
C LEU A 158 18.47 0.12 -8.42
N ASP A 159 17.49 0.84 -7.89
CA ASP A 159 17.73 2.13 -7.22
C ASP A 159 18.35 1.93 -5.85
N ARG A 160 19.40 2.71 -5.60
CA ARG A 160 20.21 2.68 -4.38
C ARG A 160 20.49 4.10 -3.91
N LYS A 161 20.89 4.21 -2.64
CA LYS A 161 21.50 5.40 -2.05
C LYS A 161 22.90 5.10 -1.58
N VAL A 162 23.81 6.03 -1.82
CA VAL A 162 25.19 5.94 -1.32
C VAL A 162 25.19 6.04 0.21
N ALA A 163 25.74 5.04 0.89
CA ALA A 163 25.66 4.91 2.35
C ALA A 163 26.45 5.98 3.14
N GLY A 164 27.44 6.60 2.50
CA GLY A 164 28.35 7.61 3.05
C GLY A 164 29.04 8.35 1.91
N VAL A 165 30.01 9.23 2.20
CA VAL A 165 30.77 9.88 1.12
C VAL A 165 31.66 8.85 0.42
N GLN A 166 31.59 8.76 -0.91
CA GLN A 166 32.32 7.75 -1.70
C GLN A 166 32.96 8.36 -2.95
N HIS A 167 34.12 7.84 -3.35
CA HIS A 167 34.77 8.24 -4.60
C HIS A 167 34.07 7.62 -5.80
N TYR A 168 33.93 8.39 -6.87
CA TYR A 168 33.47 7.89 -8.16
C TYR A 168 34.54 8.05 -9.27
N TYR A 169 34.39 7.27 -10.33
CA TYR A 169 35.30 7.22 -11.48
C TYR A 169 34.49 7.21 -12.78
N PHE A 170 34.99 7.84 -13.85
CA PHE A 170 34.29 7.84 -15.15
C PHE A 170 34.52 6.57 -15.97
N SER A 171 35.59 5.82 -15.69
CA SER A 171 35.92 4.59 -16.42
C SER A 171 36.51 3.53 -15.50
N VAL A 172 36.48 2.27 -15.98
CA VAL A 172 37.15 1.14 -15.31
C VAL A 172 38.65 1.37 -15.23
N ASP A 173 39.26 1.94 -16.28
CA ASP A 173 40.70 2.21 -16.32
C ASP A 173 41.10 3.24 -15.27
N ASP A 174 40.31 4.31 -15.10
CA ASP A 174 40.52 5.30 -14.04
C ASP A 174 40.38 4.66 -12.66
N MET A 175 39.39 3.80 -12.48
CA MET A 175 39.18 3.07 -11.23
C MET A 175 40.33 2.12 -10.90
N GLN A 176 40.86 1.39 -11.89
CA GLN A 176 42.02 0.50 -11.71
C GLN A 176 43.31 1.27 -11.44
N ALA A 177 43.51 2.40 -12.12
CA ALA A 177 44.66 3.29 -11.93
C ALA A 177 44.55 4.17 -10.67
N GLY A 178 43.39 4.17 -9.99
CA GLY A 178 43.15 5.01 -8.80
C GLY A 178 42.97 6.50 -9.09
N ARG A 179 42.67 6.87 -10.35
CA ARG A 179 42.43 8.26 -10.77
C ARG A 179 41.00 8.68 -10.41
N VAL A 180 40.82 9.22 -9.22
CA VAL A 180 39.51 9.65 -8.70
C VAL A 180 38.96 10.81 -9.52
N ALA A 181 37.70 10.70 -9.97
CA ALA A 181 37.01 11.77 -10.70
C ALA A 181 36.29 12.75 -9.78
N GLY A 182 35.89 12.31 -8.59
CA GLY A 182 35.32 13.15 -7.53
C GLY A 182 34.64 12.31 -6.46
N LYS A 183 33.74 12.92 -5.67
CA LYS A 183 33.02 12.24 -4.60
C LYS A 183 31.50 12.43 -4.65
N LEU A 184 30.78 11.36 -4.37
CA LEU A 184 29.34 11.35 -4.11
C LEU A 184 29.11 11.56 -2.61
N ASP A 185 28.16 12.43 -2.26
CA ASP A 185 27.75 12.60 -0.87
C ASP A 185 26.94 11.40 -0.37
N LYS A 186 26.83 11.31 0.96
CA LYS A 186 25.86 10.43 1.59
C LYS A 186 24.45 10.70 1.03
N ASP A 187 23.68 9.63 0.89
CA ASP A 187 22.30 9.61 0.41
C ASP A 187 22.14 10.03 -1.06
N THR A 188 23.25 10.06 -1.82
CA THR A 188 23.19 10.29 -3.28
C THR A 188 22.38 9.18 -3.96
N PRO A 189 21.28 9.51 -4.67
CA PRO A 189 20.46 8.51 -5.34
C PRO A 189 21.12 8.08 -6.65
N VAL A 190 21.19 6.77 -6.87
CA VAL A 190 21.82 6.16 -8.04
C VAL A 190 21.05 4.92 -8.49
N THR A 191 21.07 4.61 -9.78
CA THR A 191 20.49 3.38 -10.35
C THR A 191 21.60 2.44 -10.81
N LEU A 192 21.58 1.18 -10.38
CA LEU A 192 22.56 0.17 -10.79
C LEU A 192 22.40 -0.19 -12.28
N SER A 193 23.51 -0.26 -13.01
CA SER A 193 23.51 -0.57 -14.46
C SER A 193 23.84 -2.05 -14.77
N GLY A 194 24.06 -2.88 -13.74
CA GLY A 194 24.38 -4.32 -13.86
C GLY A 194 25.86 -4.65 -14.09
N ASN A 195 26.69 -3.68 -14.47
CA ASN A 195 28.12 -3.85 -14.69
C ASN A 195 28.89 -3.81 -13.36
N ILE A 196 29.65 -4.86 -13.06
CA ILE A 196 30.39 -5.02 -11.80
C ILE A 196 31.84 -5.41 -12.09
N VAL A 197 32.79 -4.73 -11.46
CA VAL A 197 34.22 -4.99 -11.61
C VAL A 197 34.88 -5.03 -10.24
N THR A 198 35.84 -5.94 -10.06
CA THR A 198 36.70 -5.98 -8.87
C THR A 198 38.01 -5.27 -9.16
N ARG A 199 38.39 -4.32 -8.30
CA ARG A 199 39.67 -3.64 -8.43
C ARG A 199 40.83 -4.56 -8.04
N SER A 200 41.87 -4.54 -8.85
CA SER A 200 42.98 -5.50 -8.77
C SER A 200 43.83 -5.35 -7.51
N ASN A 201 44.01 -4.12 -7.00
CA ASN A 201 44.92 -3.83 -5.90
C ASN A 201 44.39 -4.19 -4.50
N ASP A 202 43.11 -3.96 -4.25
CA ASP A 202 42.48 -4.06 -2.93
C ASP A 202 41.29 -5.01 -2.89
N ARG A 203 40.98 -5.63 -4.04
CA ARG A 203 39.90 -6.60 -4.21
C ARG A 203 38.52 -6.03 -3.89
N ARG A 204 38.36 -4.70 -3.90
CA ARG A 204 37.07 -4.03 -3.68
C ARG A 204 36.17 -4.17 -4.90
N GLN A 205 34.87 -4.30 -4.67
CA GLN A 205 33.86 -4.37 -5.73
C GLN A 205 33.36 -2.97 -6.09
N PHE A 206 33.35 -2.68 -7.38
CA PHE A 206 32.80 -1.46 -7.96
C PHE A 206 31.66 -1.82 -8.90
N THR A 207 30.64 -0.97 -8.94
CA THR A 207 29.49 -1.12 -9.84
C THR A 207 29.29 0.17 -10.62
N GLU A 208 28.93 0.04 -11.90
CA GLU A 208 28.50 1.16 -12.72
C GLU A 208 27.09 1.59 -12.29
N VAL A 209 26.95 2.86 -11.95
CA VAL A 209 25.71 3.45 -11.50
C VAL A 209 25.39 4.70 -12.32
N THR A 210 24.10 4.94 -12.53
CA THR A 210 23.58 6.13 -13.20
C THR A 210 23.08 7.12 -12.15
N ILE A 211 23.48 8.39 -12.25
CA ILE A 211 23.00 9.46 -11.37
C ILE A 211 21.57 9.81 -11.76
N THR A 212 20.64 9.78 -10.80
CA THR A 212 19.20 9.93 -11.10
C THR A 212 18.73 11.39 -11.13
N SER A 213 19.44 12.30 -10.47
CA SER A 213 19.09 13.72 -10.38
C SER A 213 20.32 14.60 -10.52
N GLU A 214 20.20 15.71 -11.24
CA GLU A 214 21.27 16.71 -11.32
C GLU A 214 21.60 17.22 -9.92
N ARG A 215 22.89 17.27 -9.59
CA ARG A 215 23.35 17.65 -8.26
C ARG A 215 24.78 18.15 -8.31
N LYS A 216 25.19 18.86 -7.26
CA LYS A 216 26.61 19.07 -7.02
C LYS A 216 27.23 17.83 -6.38
N ASN A 217 28.46 17.51 -6.77
CA ASN A 217 29.29 16.54 -6.08
C ASN A 217 29.83 17.17 -4.75
N ALA A 218 30.52 16.40 -3.92
CA ALA A 218 31.05 16.91 -2.64
C ALA A 218 32.12 18.02 -2.82
N GLU A 219 32.65 18.19 -4.03
CA GLU A 219 33.68 19.16 -4.41
C GLU A 219 33.07 20.42 -5.05
N GLY A 220 31.75 20.46 -5.26
CA GLY A 220 30.99 21.60 -5.77
C GLY A 220 30.71 21.57 -7.28
N ASP A 221 31.23 20.59 -8.02
CA ASP A 221 31.00 20.46 -9.47
C ASP A 221 29.61 19.89 -9.78
N MET A 222 29.02 20.34 -10.87
CA MET A 222 27.72 19.87 -11.33
C MET A 222 27.83 18.49 -11.99
N LEU A 223 27.05 17.55 -11.49
CA LEU A 223 26.90 16.18 -11.98
C LEU A 223 25.49 16.05 -12.58
N ALA A 224 25.39 15.95 -13.90
CA ALA A 224 24.11 15.89 -14.60
C ALA A 224 23.37 14.57 -14.35
N ALA A 225 22.03 14.62 -14.35
CA ALA A 225 21.21 13.41 -14.37
C ALA A 225 21.52 12.56 -15.61
N GLY A 226 21.55 11.24 -15.46
CA GLY A 226 21.91 10.30 -16.53
C GLY A 226 23.41 10.02 -16.66
N THR A 227 24.27 10.73 -15.92
CA THR A 227 25.72 10.47 -15.92
C THR A 227 26.01 9.08 -15.37
N LYS A 228 26.81 8.29 -16.09
CA LYS A 228 27.29 6.97 -15.64
C LYS A 228 28.63 7.10 -14.96
N VAL A 229 28.75 6.53 -13.77
CA VAL A 229 29.99 6.53 -12.98
C VAL A 229 30.19 5.19 -12.29
N TRP A 230 31.41 4.88 -11.93
CA TRP A 230 31.77 3.70 -11.14
C TRP A 230 31.97 4.11 -9.68
N THR A 231 31.32 3.43 -8.75
CA THR A 231 31.51 3.63 -7.30
C THR A 231 31.59 2.29 -6.58
N VAL A 232 32.14 2.30 -5.36
CA VAL A 232 32.28 1.11 -4.52
C VAL A 232 30.91 0.58 -4.10
N SER A 233 30.70 -0.73 -4.23
CA SER A 233 29.38 -1.37 -4.02
C SER A 233 29.38 -2.50 -2.99
N ASP A 234 30.54 -2.99 -2.59
CA ASP A 234 30.66 -3.98 -1.51
C ASP A 234 30.36 -3.38 -0.12
N GLN A 235 30.29 -4.24 0.90
CA GLN A 235 30.19 -3.85 2.31
C GLN A 235 29.00 -2.92 2.64
N GLY A 236 27.91 -3.01 1.87
CA GLY A 236 26.71 -2.18 2.10
C GLY A 236 26.90 -0.71 1.72
N ASN A 237 27.87 -0.39 0.87
CA ASN A 237 28.12 0.98 0.40
C ASN A 237 26.99 1.54 -0.47
N LEU A 238 26.19 0.67 -1.08
CA LEU A 238 24.97 1.05 -1.81
C LEU A 238 23.77 0.43 -1.09
N LYS A 239 22.98 1.27 -0.42
CA LYS A 239 21.78 0.85 0.31
C LYS A 239 20.58 0.87 -0.60
N THR A 240 19.71 -0.13 -0.49
CA THR A 240 18.39 -0.09 -1.13
C THR A 240 17.65 1.16 -0.65
N THR A 241 17.02 1.88 -1.59
CA THR A 241 16.10 2.96 -1.21
C THR A 241 15.00 2.37 -0.32
N GLU A 242 14.77 2.98 0.83
CA GLU A 242 13.80 2.48 1.81
C GLU A 242 12.41 2.38 1.18
N SER A 243 11.87 1.16 1.14
CA SER A 243 10.47 0.90 0.87
C SER A 243 9.65 1.29 2.10
N VAL A 244 8.35 1.56 1.89
CA VAL A 244 7.37 1.66 2.99
C VAL A 244 7.60 0.50 3.96
N PRO A 245 7.73 0.76 5.27
CA PRO A 245 7.93 -0.29 6.25
C PRO A 245 6.70 -1.21 6.28
N ILE A 246 6.85 -2.41 5.71
CA ILE A 246 5.81 -3.44 5.68
C ILE A 246 5.99 -4.42 6.85
N PRO A 247 4.93 -4.73 7.63
CA PRO A 247 5.01 -5.76 8.66
C PRO A 247 5.34 -7.14 8.09
N SER A 248 5.93 -8.02 8.90
CA SER A 248 6.31 -9.38 8.47
C SER A 248 5.14 -10.23 7.97
N TRP A 249 3.91 -9.92 8.41
CA TRP A 249 2.69 -10.58 7.94
C TRP A 249 2.20 -10.06 6.58
N TRP A 250 2.69 -8.92 6.08
CA TRP A 250 2.26 -8.31 4.82
C TRP A 250 2.46 -9.22 3.61
N ALA A 251 3.53 -10.02 3.62
CA ALA A 251 3.81 -11.01 2.59
C ALA A 251 2.69 -12.06 2.45
N LYS A 252 1.86 -12.26 3.48
CA LYS A 252 0.70 -13.16 3.47
C LYS A 252 -0.56 -12.51 2.88
N CYS A 253 -0.54 -11.18 2.72
CA CYS A 253 -1.65 -10.39 2.16
C CYS A 253 -1.53 -10.23 0.64
N THR A 254 -0.77 -11.10 -0.05
CA THR A 254 -0.70 -11.08 -1.52
C THR A 254 -2.11 -11.20 -2.08
N PRO A 255 -2.51 -10.33 -3.04
CA PRO A 255 -3.79 -10.49 -3.73
C PRO A 255 -3.91 -11.93 -4.24
N ALA A 256 -5.04 -12.58 -3.99
CA ALA A 256 -5.27 -13.99 -4.32
C ALA A 256 -5.18 -14.31 -5.82
N TYR A 257 -5.06 -13.28 -6.65
CA TYR A 257 -4.97 -13.37 -8.10
C TYR A 257 -3.81 -12.51 -8.55
N THR A 258 -2.61 -13.07 -8.60
CA THR A 258 -1.60 -12.50 -9.47
C THR A 258 -2.12 -12.63 -10.90
N SER A 259 -2.18 -11.52 -11.61
CA SER A 259 -2.29 -11.44 -13.07
C SER A 259 -1.02 -11.99 -13.74
N GLN A 260 -0.58 -13.20 -13.36
CA GLN A 260 0.38 -13.95 -14.15
C GLN A 260 -0.36 -14.52 -15.36
N SER A 261 0.23 -14.31 -16.54
CA SER A 261 -0.16 -14.98 -17.77
C SER A 261 -0.28 -16.48 -17.54
N GLU A 262 -1.50 -16.99 -17.73
CA GLU A 262 -1.94 -18.39 -17.81
C GLU A 262 -0.81 -19.43 -17.74
N GLY A 263 -0.46 -19.83 -16.51
CA GLY A 263 0.17 -21.11 -16.24
C GLY A 263 -0.91 -22.09 -15.78
N VAL A 264 -0.96 -23.27 -16.41
CA VAL A 264 -1.88 -24.35 -16.01
C VAL A 264 -1.68 -24.66 -14.53
N VAL A 265 -2.68 -24.35 -13.70
CA VAL A 265 -2.70 -24.77 -12.29
C VAL A 265 -3.21 -26.20 -12.25
N ASN A 266 -2.29 -27.15 -12.09
CA ASN A 266 -2.65 -28.55 -11.84
C ASN A 266 -3.02 -28.69 -10.36
N CYS A 267 -4.29 -28.93 -10.08
CA CYS A 267 -4.79 -29.20 -8.74
C CYS A 267 -5.53 -30.54 -8.74
N THR A 268 -5.14 -31.45 -7.83
CA THR A 268 -5.79 -32.74 -7.65
C THR A 268 -6.79 -32.66 -6.49
N SER A 269 -8.02 -33.12 -6.72
CA SER A 269 -8.99 -33.30 -5.64
C SER A 269 -8.78 -34.67 -4.99
N ARG A 270 -8.79 -34.72 -3.65
CA ARG A 270 -8.70 -35.97 -2.87
C ARG A 270 -10.01 -36.78 -2.86
N THR A 271 -11.09 -36.19 -3.37
CA THR A 271 -12.44 -36.76 -3.35
C THR A 271 -13.18 -36.34 -4.61
N ASP A 272 -14.20 -37.12 -4.98
CA ASP A 272 -15.08 -36.76 -6.10
C ASP A 272 -15.85 -35.48 -5.80
N TRP A 273 -15.88 -34.56 -6.74
CA TRP A 273 -16.58 -33.27 -6.61
C TRP A 273 -17.76 -33.22 -7.56
N ALA A 274 -18.95 -32.91 -7.02
CA ALA A 274 -20.08 -32.58 -7.87
C ALA A 274 -19.90 -31.17 -8.46
N TYR A 275 -20.11 -31.02 -9.76
CA TYR A 275 -20.13 -29.70 -10.39
C TYR A 275 -21.54 -29.32 -10.84
N TYR A 276 -21.77 -28.02 -10.93
CA TYR A 276 -23.05 -27.41 -11.23
C TYR A 276 -22.82 -26.41 -12.37
N LEU A 277 -23.75 -26.32 -13.32
CA LEU A 277 -23.61 -25.47 -14.50
C LEU A 277 -24.13 -24.04 -14.27
N SER A 278 -24.80 -23.80 -13.15
CA SER A 278 -25.33 -22.50 -12.76
C SER A 278 -25.45 -22.35 -11.25
N SER A 279 -25.61 -21.11 -10.77
CA SER A 279 -25.91 -20.83 -9.36
C SER A 279 -27.28 -21.36 -8.93
N GLU A 280 -28.25 -21.37 -9.84
CA GLU A 280 -29.59 -21.90 -9.59
C GLU A 280 -29.56 -23.41 -9.34
N ASP A 281 -28.76 -24.15 -10.13
CA ASP A 281 -28.56 -25.59 -9.95
C ASP A 281 -27.95 -25.94 -8.57
N VAL A 282 -27.08 -25.08 -8.03
CA VAL A 282 -26.51 -25.24 -6.69
C VAL A 282 -27.58 -25.10 -5.61
N LEU A 283 -28.44 -24.09 -5.73
CA LEU A 283 -29.51 -23.83 -4.77
C LEU A 283 -30.57 -24.94 -4.78
N GLN A 284 -30.79 -25.54 -5.95
CA GLN A 284 -31.72 -26.66 -6.14
C GLN A 284 -31.07 -28.04 -5.92
N TYR A 285 -29.80 -28.10 -5.50
CA TYR A 285 -29.02 -29.34 -5.35
C TYR A 285 -29.03 -30.26 -6.59
N LYS A 286 -29.17 -29.65 -7.78
CA LYS A 286 -29.23 -30.35 -9.07
C LYS A 286 -27.83 -30.39 -9.69
N ASN A 287 -27.06 -31.42 -9.36
CA ASN A 287 -25.72 -31.56 -9.94
C ASN A 287 -25.78 -31.86 -11.45
N ALA A 288 -24.78 -31.36 -12.18
CA ALA A 288 -24.61 -31.62 -13.62
C ALA A 288 -23.68 -32.80 -13.91
N GLY A 289 -22.91 -33.23 -12.91
CA GLY A 289 -22.02 -34.38 -12.98
C GLY A 289 -21.07 -34.43 -11.80
N ARG A 290 -20.14 -35.38 -11.84
CA ARG A 290 -19.05 -35.53 -10.86
C ARG A 290 -17.70 -35.53 -11.56
N LEU A 291 -16.76 -34.79 -10.99
CA LEU A 291 -15.33 -34.86 -11.29
C LEU A 291 -14.73 -35.90 -10.36
N VAL A 292 -14.05 -36.89 -10.93
CA VAL A 292 -13.44 -37.99 -10.18
C VAL A 292 -12.15 -37.50 -9.51
N ALA A 293 -11.87 -38.01 -8.31
CA ALA A 293 -10.61 -37.77 -7.61
C ALA A 293 -9.40 -38.02 -8.53
N ASP A 294 -8.32 -37.25 -8.32
CA ASP A 294 -7.03 -37.34 -9.02
C ASP A 294 -6.99 -37.00 -10.53
N SER A 295 -8.10 -36.59 -11.17
CA SER A 295 -8.14 -36.32 -12.63
C SER A 295 -8.46 -34.88 -13.05
N LEU A 296 -7.88 -33.87 -12.39
CA LEU A 296 -8.11 -32.46 -12.74
C LEU A 296 -6.89 -31.82 -13.40
N SER A 297 -6.98 -31.62 -14.72
CA SER A 297 -6.27 -30.55 -15.42
C SER A 297 -7.33 -29.54 -15.83
N LEU A 298 -7.34 -28.38 -15.17
CA LEU A 298 -8.21 -27.26 -15.54
C LEU A 298 -7.65 -26.60 -16.79
N MET A 299 -7.91 -27.21 -17.95
CA MET A 299 -7.67 -26.59 -19.25
C MET A 299 -8.83 -25.65 -19.57
N ASN A 300 -8.52 -24.35 -19.64
CA ASN A 300 -9.28 -23.29 -20.30
C ASN A 300 -10.79 -23.31 -20.05
N LEU A 301 -11.22 -22.98 -18.82
CA LEU A 301 -12.54 -22.37 -18.66
C LEU A 301 -12.40 -20.86 -18.93
N VAL A 302 -12.44 -20.49 -20.20
CA VAL A 302 -12.67 -19.10 -20.62
C VAL A 302 -14.03 -18.69 -20.05
N MET A 303 -14.04 -17.86 -19.00
CA MET A 303 -15.25 -17.16 -18.58
C MET A 303 -15.56 -16.10 -19.65
N PRO A 304 -16.69 -16.19 -20.37
CA PRO A 304 -17.02 -15.24 -21.40
C PRO A 304 -17.21 -13.84 -20.79
N HIS A 305 -16.64 -12.84 -21.44
CA HIS A 305 -16.92 -11.44 -21.18
C HIS A 305 -18.42 -11.16 -21.38
N SER A 306 -19.19 -11.02 -20.29
CA SER A 306 -20.27 -10.04 -20.16
C SER A 306 -20.93 -10.10 -18.79
N ARG A 307 -20.93 -8.95 -18.10
CA ARG A 307 -21.83 -8.50 -17.02
C ARG A 307 -22.01 -9.44 -15.81
N SER A 308 -21.33 -9.12 -14.69
CA SER A 308 -21.65 -9.43 -13.26
C SER A 308 -22.23 -10.83 -12.96
N PRO A 309 -21.60 -11.67 -12.12
CA PRO A 309 -21.80 -11.51 -10.67
C PRO A 309 -20.69 -12.02 -9.72
N ALA A 310 -20.86 -11.59 -8.47
CA ALA A 310 -20.22 -12.02 -7.24
C ALA A 310 -20.09 -13.54 -7.06
N GLN A 311 -18.98 -13.96 -6.43
CA GLN A 311 -18.94 -15.03 -5.44
C GLN A 311 -17.72 -14.86 -4.53
N VAL A 312 -17.88 -14.08 -3.45
CA VAL A 312 -17.13 -14.30 -2.20
C VAL A 312 -18.17 -14.82 -1.22
N ARG A 313 -18.02 -16.07 -0.81
CA ARG A 313 -18.82 -16.65 0.28
C ARG A 313 -18.39 -15.98 1.59
N ILE A 314 -19.16 -15.00 2.06
CA ILE A 314 -19.23 -14.63 3.47
C ILE A 314 -20.54 -15.18 4.00
N LEU A 315 -20.45 -16.05 5.00
CA LEU A 315 -21.59 -16.59 5.72
C LEU A 315 -22.37 -15.42 6.35
N VAL A 316 -23.67 -15.41 6.08
CA VAL A 316 -24.67 -14.44 6.56
C VAL A 316 -24.88 -14.61 8.07
N MET A 317 -24.90 -13.49 8.81
CA MET A 317 -25.63 -13.39 10.08
C MET A 317 -26.77 -12.40 9.87
N GLN A 318 -27.97 -12.97 9.73
CA GLN A 318 -29.24 -12.28 9.85
C GLN A 318 -29.44 -11.92 11.33
N GLN A 319 -29.56 -10.63 11.65
CA GLN A 319 -30.20 -10.22 12.89
C GLN A 319 -31.24 -9.14 12.54
N GLU A 320 -32.49 -9.50 12.81
CA GLU A 320 -33.68 -8.70 12.56
C GLU A 320 -33.64 -7.38 13.35
N HIS A 321 -34.26 -6.35 12.76
CA HIS A 321 -34.52 -5.03 13.32
C HIS A 321 -33.32 -4.13 13.61
N SER A 322 -32.79 -3.50 12.56
CA SER A 322 -32.19 -2.15 12.63
C SER A 322 -32.24 -1.53 11.24
N VAL A 323 -33.00 -0.44 11.09
CA VAL A 323 -33.15 0.30 9.83
C VAL A 323 -31.80 0.94 9.48
N TRP A 324 -31.10 0.39 8.50
CA TRP A 324 -29.97 1.05 7.85
C TRP A 324 -30.45 1.59 6.51
N LEU A 325 -30.56 2.92 6.41
CA LEU A 325 -30.82 3.61 5.15
C LEU A 325 -29.59 3.43 4.24
N PRO A 326 -29.76 2.95 2.98
CA PRO A 326 -28.65 2.79 2.06
C PRO A 326 -28.20 4.17 1.57
N TRP A 327 -26.96 4.56 1.88
CA TRP A 327 -26.35 5.73 1.25
C TRP A 327 -25.50 5.28 0.06
N VAL A 328 -26.06 5.45 -1.13
CA VAL A 328 -25.33 5.58 -2.39
C VAL A 328 -24.66 6.95 -2.36
N GLY A 329 -23.38 6.98 -2.02
CA GLY A 329 -22.58 8.21 -2.08
C GLY A 329 -21.95 8.36 -3.45
N ILE A 330 -22.64 8.99 -4.39
CA ILE A 330 -22.00 9.67 -5.53
C ILE A 330 -21.28 10.89 -4.93
N ARG A 331 -19.95 10.95 -5.05
CA ARG A 331 -19.14 12.10 -4.61
C ARG A 331 -19.24 13.26 -5.61
N ILE A 332 -19.26 14.46 -5.06
CA ILE A 332 -19.16 15.78 -5.71
C ILE A 332 -17.69 16.20 -5.69
#